data_AF-A0A9E1URF9-F1
#
_entry.id   AF-A0A9E1URF9-F1
#
_cell.length_a   1.000
_cell.length_b   1.000
_cell.length_c   1.000
_cell.angle_alpha   90.00
_cell.angle_beta   90.00
_cell.angle_gamma   90.00
#
_symmetry.space_group_name_H-M   'P 1'
#
loop_
_entity.id
_entity.type
_entity.pdbx_description
1 polymer ?
#
loop_
_entity_poly.entity_id
_entity_poly.type
_entity_poly.pdbx_seq_one_letter_code
_entity_poly.pdbx_strand_id
1 'polypeptide(L)'
;MAYVVPKMKLIPQDKKMSCWYASGMMLIEWRRQTKMMSEAAHPDPSQIEKWQKLYRKDTGITNSKILSFAKDLGLKAIPPMSPSIATLTRWLRVYGPLWTNGSRHITVIAGIRGSGAETEVLVYDPAERTKTRGEWRGLVKWYVGNAHSGRDSSGSVRTVFLHAP
;
A
#
# COMPACT_ATOMS: atom_id res chain seq x y z
N MET A 1 12.93 15.77 -9.39
CA MET A 1 13.64 15.17 -8.23
C MET A 1 13.08 13.77 -8.00
N ALA A 2 13.93 12.77 -7.76
CA ALA A 2 13.49 11.39 -7.55
C ALA A 2 13.72 10.97 -6.09
N TYR A 3 12.83 10.14 -5.56
CA TYR A 3 12.97 9.51 -4.26
C TYR A 3 12.42 8.09 -4.32
N VAL A 4 13.15 7.15 -3.73
CA VAL A 4 12.75 5.75 -3.58
C VAL A 4 12.94 5.38 -2.12
N VAL A 5 11.91 4.76 -1.53
CA VAL A 5 11.95 4.24 -0.18
C VAL A 5 12.97 3.10 -0.12
N PRO A 6 13.99 3.19 0.74
CA PRO A 6 15.02 2.15 0.84
C PRO A 6 14.44 0.85 1.40
N LYS A 7 15.09 -0.28 1.08
CA LYS A 7 14.77 -1.63 1.59
C LYS A 7 13.37 -2.15 1.24
N MET A 8 12.63 -1.49 0.36
CA MET A 8 11.33 -1.98 -0.11
C MET A 8 11.50 -3.25 -0.95
N LYS A 9 10.66 -4.26 -0.71
CA LYS A 9 10.63 -5.52 -1.45
C LYS A 9 9.20 -5.91 -1.80
N LEU A 10 9.00 -6.43 -3.00
CA LEU A 10 7.72 -7.01 -3.40
C LEU A 10 7.46 -8.30 -2.62
N ILE A 11 6.30 -8.39 -1.99
CA ILE A 11 5.72 -9.67 -1.57
C ILE A 11 4.56 -9.94 -2.52
N PRO A 12 4.67 -10.93 -3.43
CA PRO A 12 3.61 -11.22 -4.37
C PRO A 12 2.41 -11.82 -3.66
N GLN A 13 1.20 -11.50 -4.14
CA GLN A 13 0.00 -12.18 -3.70
C GLN A 13 0.00 -13.61 -4.23
N ASP A 14 -0.28 -14.57 -3.36
CA ASP A 14 -0.30 -15.99 -3.72
C ASP A 14 -1.70 -16.45 -4.19
N LYS A 15 -2.77 -15.74 -3.77
CA LYS A 15 -4.17 -15.96 -4.17
C LYS A 15 -4.76 -14.81 -5.00
N LYS A 16 -5.86 -15.05 -5.72
CA LYS A 16 -6.45 -14.09 -6.65
C LYS A 16 -6.94 -12.80 -5.99
N MET A 17 -7.47 -12.88 -4.77
CA MET A 17 -8.08 -11.75 -4.05
C MET A 17 -7.29 -11.35 -2.80
N SER A 18 -5.98 -11.64 -2.77
CA SER A 18 -5.11 -11.42 -1.60
C SER A 18 -4.17 -10.21 -1.71
N CYS A 19 -4.44 -9.27 -2.63
CA CYS A 19 -3.65 -8.05 -2.81
C CYS A 19 -3.54 -7.21 -1.52
N TRP A 20 -4.63 -7.13 -0.75
CA TRP A 20 -4.67 -6.47 0.55
C TRP A 20 -3.76 -7.14 1.57
N TYR A 21 -3.77 -8.47 1.62
CA TYR A 21 -2.97 -9.23 2.56
C TYR A 21 -1.49 -9.04 2.27
N ALA A 22 -1.09 -9.27 1.02
CA ALA A 22 0.28 -9.09 0.54
C ALA A 22 0.80 -7.64 0.72
N SER A 23 -0.05 -6.64 0.48
CA SER A 23 0.33 -5.23 0.72
C SER A 23 0.55 -4.93 2.19
N GLY A 24 -0.22 -5.56 3.08
CA GLY A 24 -0.03 -5.44 4.53
C GLY A 24 1.29 -6.05 4.98
N MET A 25 1.57 -7.28 4.50
CA MET A 25 2.87 -7.95 4.71
C MET A 25 4.02 -7.04 4.28
N MET A 26 3.92 -6.39 3.11
CA MET A 26 5.00 -5.53 2.59
C MET A 26 5.31 -4.36 3.51
N LEU A 27 4.31 -3.68 4.05
CA LEU A 27 4.51 -2.55 4.98
C LEU A 27 5.17 -3.01 6.29
N ILE A 28 4.69 -4.14 6.84
CA ILE A 28 5.21 -4.69 8.10
C ILE A 28 6.64 -5.19 7.92
N GLU A 29 6.93 -5.92 6.84
CA GLU A 29 8.26 -6.44 6.56
C GLU A 29 9.26 -5.32 6.27
N TRP A 30 8.86 -4.30 5.50
CA TRP A 30 9.69 -3.12 5.28
C TRP A 30 10.07 -2.44 6.59
N ARG A 31 9.10 -2.29 7.50
CA ARG A 31 9.33 -1.68 8.82
C ARG A 31 10.34 -2.51 9.63
N ARG A 32 10.13 -3.83 9.71
CA ARG A 32 11.01 -4.75 10.46
C ARG A 32 12.44 -4.70 9.93
N GLN A 33 12.62 -4.70 8.61
CA GLN A 33 13.94 -4.59 7.98
C GLN A 33 14.59 -3.20 8.17
N THR A 34 13.76 -2.14 8.26
CA THR A 34 14.26 -0.78 8.46
C THR A 34 14.72 -0.56 9.89
N LYS A 35 13.94 -1.03 10.87
CA LYS A 35 14.24 -0.91 12.31
C LYS A 35 15.12 -2.04 12.87
N MET A 36 15.33 -3.12 12.11
CA MET A 36 16.05 -4.33 12.53
C MET A 36 15.43 -4.96 13.80
N MET A 37 14.11 -5.01 13.88
CA MET A 37 13.39 -5.56 15.03
C MET A 37 12.03 -6.14 14.64
N SER A 38 11.55 -7.10 15.43
CA SER A 38 10.15 -7.51 15.42
C SER A 38 9.41 -6.74 16.50
N GLU A 39 8.31 -6.08 16.14
CA GLU A 39 7.51 -5.27 17.07
C GLU A 39 6.15 -5.95 17.30
N ALA A 40 5.81 -6.25 18.56
CA ALA A 40 4.49 -6.80 18.91
C ALA A 40 3.33 -5.85 18.54
N ALA A 41 3.60 -4.53 18.51
CA ALA A 41 2.63 -3.52 18.06
C ALA A 41 2.39 -3.53 16.54
N HIS A 42 3.23 -4.23 15.78
CA HIS A 42 3.13 -4.37 14.33
C HIS A 42 3.17 -5.85 13.95
N PRO A 43 2.15 -6.62 14.37
CA PRO A 43 2.03 -8.01 13.98
C PRO A 43 1.86 -8.09 12.47
N ASP A 44 2.39 -9.16 11.93
CA ASP A 44 2.18 -9.52 10.55
C ASP A 44 0.73 -10.05 10.37
N PRO A 45 0.06 -9.78 9.24
CA PRO A 45 -1.28 -10.31 8.99
C PRO A 45 -1.40 -11.84 9.23
N SER A 46 -0.31 -12.59 9.03
CA SER A 46 -0.28 -14.04 9.26
C SER A 46 -0.41 -14.45 10.71
N GLN A 47 -0.12 -13.53 11.63
CA GLN A 47 -0.16 -13.73 13.08
C GLN A 47 -1.54 -13.41 13.67
N ILE A 48 -2.49 -12.94 12.85
CA ILE A 48 -3.83 -12.54 13.30
C ILE A 48 -4.88 -13.46 12.67
N GLU A 49 -5.48 -14.32 13.51
CA GLU A 49 -6.37 -15.38 13.06
C GLU A 49 -7.57 -14.88 12.24
N LYS A 50 -8.17 -13.72 12.59
CA LYS A 50 -9.30 -13.18 11.81
C LYS A 50 -8.91 -12.80 10.38
N TRP A 51 -7.67 -12.34 10.16
CA TRP A 51 -7.18 -11.98 8.84
C TRP A 51 -6.76 -13.21 8.05
N GLN A 52 -6.16 -14.20 8.72
CA GLN A 52 -5.94 -15.52 8.15
C GLN A 52 -7.24 -16.18 7.67
N LYS A 53 -8.32 -16.12 8.48
CA LYS A 53 -9.63 -16.64 8.08
C LYS A 53 -10.19 -15.95 6.83
N LEU A 54 -10.04 -14.62 6.72
CA LEU A 54 -10.49 -13.89 5.54
C LEU A 54 -9.63 -14.20 4.31
N TYR A 55 -8.32 -14.28 4.49
CA TYR A 55 -7.35 -14.62 3.45
C TYR A 55 -7.56 -16.04 2.90
N ARG A 56 -7.83 -17.02 3.77
CA ARG A 56 -8.14 -18.40 3.37
C ARG A 56 -9.38 -18.53 2.49
N LYS A 57 -10.35 -17.60 2.62
CA LYS A 57 -11.55 -17.57 1.78
C LYS A 57 -11.30 -17.03 0.37
N ASP A 58 -10.10 -16.53 0.07
CA ASP A 58 -9.75 -15.85 -1.18
C ASP A 58 -10.77 -14.77 -1.57
N THR A 59 -11.18 -13.97 -0.58
CA THR A 59 -12.08 -12.82 -0.78
C THR A 59 -11.32 -11.51 -0.62
N GLY A 60 -11.73 -10.50 -1.40
CA GLY A 60 -11.24 -9.14 -1.22
C GLY A 60 -11.61 -8.58 0.16
N ILE A 61 -10.84 -7.62 0.63
CA ILE A 61 -11.19 -6.84 1.82
C ILE A 61 -12.19 -5.75 1.46
N THR A 62 -13.16 -5.50 2.33
CA THR A 62 -14.12 -4.39 2.17
C THR A 62 -13.55 -3.10 2.75
N ASN A 63 -13.96 -1.94 2.24
CA ASN A 63 -13.56 -0.63 2.77
C ASN A 63 -13.78 -0.50 4.29
N SER A 64 -14.87 -1.05 4.82
CA SER A 64 -15.15 -1.10 6.27
C SER A 64 -14.12 -1.92 7.06
N LYS A 65 -13.57 -2.98 6.48
CA LYS A 65 -12.58 -3.86 7.12
C LYS A 65 -11.16 -3.31 7.02
N ILE A 66 -10.84 -2.46 6.04
CA ILE A 66 -9.50 -1.86 5.87
C ILE A 66 -9.06 -1.10 7.13
N LEU A 67 -9.96 -0.36 7.78
CA LEU A 67 -9.60 0.35 9.02
C LEU A 67 -9.35 -0.60 10.19
N SER A 68 -10.15 -1.67 10.34
CA SER A 68 -9.86 -2.69 11.35
C SER A 68 -8.51 -3.34 11.05
N PHE A 69 -8.25 -3.69 9.78
CA PHE A 69 -7.00 -4.30 9.34
C PHE A 69 -5.81 -3.41 9.69
N ALA A 70 -5.89 -2.13 9.33
CA ALA A 70 -4.87 -1.15 9.68
C ALA A 70 -4.64 -1.10 11.20
N LYS A 71 -5.70 -1.02 12.00
CA LYS A 71 -5.62 -0.97 13.46
C LYS A 71 -4.92 -2.20 14.04
N ASP A 72 -5.27 -3.40 13.59
CA ASP A 72 -4.70 -4.63 14.16
C ASP A 72 -3.22 -4.82 13.80
N LEU A 73 -2.80 -4.32 12.64
CA LEU A 73 -1.39 -4.31 12.20
C LEU A 73 -0.60 -3.10 12.79
N GLY A 74 -1.27 -2.23 13.55
CA GLY A 74 -0.68 -0.99 14.06
C GLY A 74 -0.35 0.04 12.95
N LEU A 75 -0.95 -0.08 11.77
CA LEU A 75 -0.81 0.89 10.68
C LEU A 75 -1.65 2.13 10.96
N LYS A 76 -1.20 3.28 10.44
CA LYS A 76 -1.94 4.53 10.49
C LYS A 76 -2.64 4.80 9.17
N ALA A 77 -3.93 5.10 9.26
CA ALA A 77 -4.75 5.49 8.13
C ALA A 77 -4.63 6.98 7.85
N ILE A 78 -4.41 7.34 6.59
CA ILE A 78 -4.52 8.70 6.10
C ILE A 78 -5.96 8.90 5.60
N PRO A 79 -6.67 9.94 6.06
CA PRO A 79 -8.03 10.23 5.60
C PRO A 79 -8.11 10.37 4.07
N PRO A 80 -9.28 10.12 3.44
CA PRO A 80 -9.43 10.23 2.00
C PRO A 80 -9.15 11.65 1.52
N MET A 81 -8.00 11.84 0.88
CA MET A 81 -7.60 13.14 0.33
C MET A 81 -6.78 12.96 -0.95
N SER A 82 -6.70 14.04 -1.75
CA SER A 82 -5.80 14.14 -2.91
C SER A 82 -4.51 14.82 -2.45
N PRO A 83 -3.44 14.09 -2.09
CA PRO A 83 -2.19 14.75 -1.71
C PRO A 83 -1.59 15.47 -2.91
N SER A 84 -0.97 16.64 -2.68
CA SER A 84 -0.08 17.24 -3.66
C SER A 84 1.16 16.36 -3.87
N ILE A 85 1.87 16.56 -4.98
CA ILE A 85 3.14 15.86 -5.26
C ILE A 85 4.16 16.10 -4.14
N ALA A 86 4.21 17.33 -3.60
CA ALA A 86 5.07 17.68 -2.47
C ALA A 86 4.67 16.91 -1.20
N THR A 87 3.38 16.81 -0.90
CA THR A 87 2.87 16.04 0.24
C THR A 87 3.19 14.56 0.10
N LEU A 88 2.96 13.97 -1.09
CA LEU A 88 3.28 12.56 -1.35
C LEU A 88 4.78 12.29 -1.22
N THR A 89 5.63 13.19 -1.74
CA THR A 89 7.09 13.12 -1.58
C THR A 89 7.49 13.16 -0.11
N ARG A 90 6.89 14.07 0.68
CA ARG A 90 7.14 14.17 2.12
C ARG A 90 6.73 12.89 2.84
N TRP A 91 5.55 12.34 2.54
CA TRP A 91 5.09 11.10 3.15
C TRP A 91 6.01 9.92 2.84
N LEU A 92 6.46 9.77 1.59
CA LEU A 92 7.41 8.70 1.25
C LEU A 92 8.74 8.84 2.00
N ARG A 93 9.19 10.07 2.27
CA ARG A 93 10.41 10.35 3.04
C ARG A 93 10.24 10.11 4.54
N VAL A 94 9.10 10.48 5.10
CA VAL A 94 8.87 10.47 6.55
C VAL A 94 8.27 9.15 7.02
N TYR A 95 7.33 8.59 6.26
CA TYR A 95 6.58 7.39 6.62
C TYR A 95 7.09 6.13 5.93
N GLY A 96 7.81 6.27 4.81
CA GLY A 96 8.21 5.15 3.98
C GLY A 96 7.11 4.74 2.98
N PRO A 97 6.93 3.43 2.71
CA PRO A 97 6.03 2.96 1.67
C PRO A 97 4.57 3.16 2.10
N LEU A 98 3.73 3.47 1.13
CA LEU A 98 2.33 3.76 1.33
C LEU A 98 1.48 2.66 0.70
N TRP A 99 0.75 1.92 1.53
CA TRP A 99 -0.40 1.16 1.04
C TRP A 99 -1.33 2.12 0.32
N THR A 100 -1.81 1.76 -0.86
CA THR A 100 -2.66 2.60 -1.69
C THR A 100 -3.93 1.82 -2.05
N ASN A 101 -5.07 2.33 -1.61
CA ASN A 101 -6.38 1.74 -1.88
C ASN A 101 -6.87 2.15 -3.28
N GLY A 102 -6.98 1.18 -4.19
CA GLY A 102 -7.66 1.35 -5.46
C GLY A 102 -9.10 0.83 -5.42
N SER A 103 -9.86 1.07 -6.48
CA SER A 103 -11.28 0.65 -6.59
C SER A 103 -11.49 -0.87 -6.46
N ARG A 104 -10.55 -1.68 -6.98
CA ARG A 104 -10.62 -3.15 -6.95
C ARG A 104 -9.30 -3.80 -6.56
N HIS A 105 -8.23 -3.02 -6.47
CA HIS A 105 -6.88 -3.52 -6.26
C HIS A 105 -6.10 -2.64 -5.30
N ILE A 106 -5.34 -3.27 -4.43
CA ILE A 106 -4.49 -2.59 -3.46
C ILE A 106 -3.03 -2.83 -3.84
N THR A 107 -2.26 -1.75 -3.82
CA THR A 107 -0.83 -1.74 -4.17
C THR A 107 -0.03 -0.94 -3.15
N VAL A 108 1.29 -0.94 -3.26
CA VAL A 108 2.17 -0.13 -2.40
C VAL A 108 2.98 0.86 -3.23
N ILE A 109 2.88 2.15 -2.94
CA ILE A 109 3.75 3.17 -3.51
C ILE A 109 4.99 3.29 -2.64
N ALA A 110 6.17 3.21 -3.26
CA ALA A 110 7.45 3.28 -2.56
C ALA A 110 8.46 4.20 -3.26
N GLY A 111 7.99 5.10 -4.12
CA GLY A 111 8.85 6.07 -4.77
C GLY A 111 8.06 7.08 -5.59
N ILE A 112 8.72 8.19 -5.89
CA ILE A 112 8.18 9.28 -6.70
C ILE A 112 9.32 9.91 -7.52
N ARG A 113 9.06 10.25 -8.77
CA ARG A 113 10.00 10.96 -9.64
C ARG A 113 9.25 11.87 -10.62
N GLY A 114 10.00 12.70 -11.32
CA GLY A 114 9.44 13.68 -12.26
C GLY A 114 8.91 14.93 -11.56
N SER A 115 8.04 15.65 -12.26
CA SER A 115 7.40 16.89 -11.81
C SER A 115 6.18 17.21 -12.67
N GLY A 116 5.19 17.89 -12.08
CA GLY A 116 3.98 18.30 -12.82
C GLY A 116 3.21 17.11 -13.39
N ALA A 117 2.79 17.21 -14.64
CA ALA A 117 2.04 16.17 -15.35
C ALA A 117 2.84 14.87 -15.55
N GLU A 118 4.17 14.99 -15.69
CA GLU A 118 5.09 13.86 -15.89
C GLU A 118 5.54 13.22 -14.58
N THR A 119 4.79 13.41 -13.50
CA THR A 119 5.10 12.77 -12.22
C THR A 119 4.78 11.30 -12.29
N GLU A 120 5.72 10.46 -11.87
CA GLU A 120 5.56 9.01 -11.77
C GLU A 120 5.74 8.54 -10.33
N VAL A 121 5.08 7.45 -9.98
CA VAL A 121 5.23 6.75 -8.70
C VAL A 121 5.74 5.34 -8.92
N LEU A 122 6.61 4.87 -8.02
CA LEU A 122 7.11 3.50 -8.03
C LEU A 122 6.10 2.61 -7.30
N VAL A 123 5.44 1.73 -8.03
CA VAL A 123 4.36 0.87 -7.55
C VAL A 123 4.86 -0.56 -7.41
N TYR A 124 4.73 -1.10 -6.21
CA TYR A 124 4.88 -2.51 -5.90
C TYR A 124 3.49 -3.14 -5.94
N ASP A 125 3.23 -3.86 -7.02
CA ASP A 125 1.93 -4.46 -7.32
C ASP A 125 1.96 -5.96 -6.96
N PRO A 126 1.19 -6.40 -5.94
CA PRO A 126 1.20 -7.79 -5.51
C PRO A 126 0.82 -8.80 -6.60
N ALA A 127 0.04 -8.39 -7.60
CA ALA A 127 -0.37 -9.26 -8.70
C ALA A 127 0.75 -9.49 -9.74
N GLU A 128 1.77 -8.62 -9.77
CA GLU A 128 2.83 -8.59 -10.77
C GLU A 128 4.11 -9.25 -10.24
N ARG A 129 4.07 -10.58 -10.06
CA ARG A 129 5.14 -11.34 -9.37
C ARG A 129 6.54 -11.18 -9.95
N THR A 130 6.65 -10.85 -11.24
CA THR A 130 7.92 -10.67 -11.94
C THR A 130 8.52 -9.28 -11.71
N LYS A 131 7.73 -8.28 -11.30
CA LYS A 131 8.16 -6.89 -11.09
C LYS A 131 8.72 -6.68 -9.68
N THR A 132 9.72 -7.48 -9.30
CA THR A 132 10.27 -7.53 -7.93
C THR A 132 10.84 -6.20 -7.42
N ARG A 133 11.23 -5.29 -8.33
CA ARG A 133 11.73 -3.94 -8.04
C ARG A 133 10.66 -2.84 -8.15
N GLY A 134 9.40 -3.22 -8.32
CA GLY A 134 8.31 -2.30 -8.63
C GLY A 134 8.35 -1.78 -10.07
N GLU A 135 7.34 -1.00 -10.42
CA GLU A 135 7.15 -0.40 -11.74
C GLU A 135 6.83 1.09 -11.60
N TRP A 136 7.49 1.92 -12.40
CA TRP A 136 7.14 3.35 -12.48
C TRP A 136 5.86 3.51 -13.28
N ARG A 137 4.86 4.16 -12.66
CA ARG A 137 3.55 4.43 -13.27
C ARG A 137 3.26 5.93 -13.18
N GLY A 138 2.77 6.53 -14.26
CA GLY A 138 2.38 7.94 -14.29
C GLY A 138 1.30 8.22 -13.25
N LEU A 139 1.55 9.14 -12.32
CA LEU A 139 0.70 9.40 -11.15
C LEU A 139 -0.73 9.76 -11.57
N VAL A 140 -0.91 10.70 -12.50
CA VAL A 140 -2.25 11.11 -12.96
C VAL A 140 -2.95 9.96 -13.69
N LYS A 141 -2.27 9.36 -14.67
CA LYS A 141 -2.84 8.29 -15.51
C LYS A 141 -3.21 7.05 -14.70
N TRP A 142 -2.37 6.65 -13.75
CA TRP A 142 -2.58 5.46 -12.95
C TRP A 142 -3.43 5.71 -11.71
N TYR A 143 -3.14 6.74 -10.92
CA TYR A 143 -3.83 6.93 -9.63
C TYR A 143 -5.17 7.64 -9.78
N VAL A 144 -5.33 8.55 -10.76
CA VAL A 144 -6.59 9.28 -10.98
C VAL A 144 -7.43 8.64 -12.08
N GLY A 145 -6.79 8.19 -13.17
CA GLY A 145 -7.48 7.72 -14.37
C GLY A 145 -7.76 6.22 -14.47
N ASN A 146 -7.25 5.38 -13.55
CA ASN A 146 -7.36 3.93 -13.68
C ASN A 146 -8.57 3.38 -12.92
N ALA A 147 -9.49 2.72 -13.63
CA ALA A 147 -10.71 2.17 -13.05
C ALA A 147 -10.51 0.91 -12.17
N HIS A 148 -9.30 0.34 -12.09
CA HIS A 148 -9.00 -0.90 -11.37
C HIS A 148 -8.12 -0.68 -10.13
N SER A 149 -6.98 -0.01 -10.29
CA SER A 149 -6.03 0.31 -9.21
C SER A 149 -5.95 1.80 -8.89
N GLY A 150 -6.66 2.64 -9.66
CA GLY A 150 -6.78 4.05 -9.36
C GLY A 150 -7.69 4.26 -8.15
N ARG A 151 -7.58 5.46 -7.59
CA ARG A 151 -8.21 5.84 -6.34
C ARG A 151 -9.70 5.50 -6.32
N ASP A 152 -10.11 4.77 -5.28
CA ASP A 152 -11.52 4.62 -4.96
C ASP A 152 -12.06 5.97 -4.44
N SER A 153 -13.04 6.53 -5.14
CA SER A 153 -13.74 7.78 -4.80
C SER A 153 -15.14 7.54 -4.24
N SER A 154 -15.54 6.28 -4.02
CA SER A 154 -16.85 5.97 -3.47
C SER A 154 -17.01 6.51 -2.04
N GLY A 155 -18.23 6.92 -1.67
CA GLY A 155 -18.53 7.43 -0.31
C GLY A 155 -18.30 6.41 0.81
N SER A 156 -18.03 5.15 0.47
CA SER A 156 -17.67 4.07 1.40
C SER A 156 -16.19 4.10 1.81
N VAL A 157 -15.34 4.82 1.07
CA VAL A 157 -13.89 4.90 1.32
C VAL A 157 -13.64 5.71 2.57
N ARG A 158 -13.06 5.06 3.58
CA ARG A 158 -12.68 5.70 4.84
C ARG A 158 -11.18 6.02 4.94
N THR A 159 -10.38 5.48 4.02
CA THR A 159 -8.95 5.77 3.89
C THR A 159 -8.46 5.40 2.50
N VAL A 160 -7.47 6.14 2.00
CA VAL A 160 -6.85 5.86 0.70
C VAL A 160 -5.39 5.42 0.85
N PHE A 161 -4.71 5.88 1.91
CA PHE A 161 -3.36 5.45 2.20
C PHE A 161 -3.23 4.90 3.62
N LEU A 162 -2.43 3.85 3.78
CA LEU A 162 -1.93 3.41 5.08
C LEU A 162 -0.41 3.50 5.11
N HIS A 163 0.16 3.72 6.29
CA HIS A 163 1.59 3.64 6.51
C HIS A 163 1.93 3.02 7.87
N ALA A 164 3.14 2.47 7.99
CA ALA A 164 3.69 2.04 9.26
C ALA A 164 4.26 3.27 10.02
N PRO A 165 3.93 3.49 11.31
CA PRO A 165 4.28 4.70 12.05
C PRO A 165 5.67 4.74 12.65
#